data_AF-A0A829W806-F1
#
_entry.id   AF-A0A829W806-F1
#
_cell.length_a   1.000
_cell.length_b   1.000
_cell.length_c   1.000
_cell.angle_alpha   90.00
_cell.angle_beta   90.00
_cell.angle_gamma   90.00
#
_symmetry.space_group_name_H-M   'P 1'
#
loop_
_entity.id
_entity.type
_entity.pdbx_description
1 polymer ?
#
loop_
_entity_poly.entity_id
_entity_poly.type
_entity_poly.pdbx_seq_one_letter_code
_entity_poly.pdbx_strand_id
1 'polypeptide(L)'
;MSVGNVERIIKKYASQIRSQQYPDFPEHCYPHMLRRTRATNLYQDGTELELVSRILGHSSTETTRIYAVPSIEMMRKAMETGSLSTDEKPLWPDNEEEMARICGLR
;
A
#
# COMPACT_ATOMS: atom_id res chain seq x y z
N MET A 1 8.57 26.83 -17.56
CA MET A 1 9.56 25.73 -17.53
C MET A 1 8.99 24.55 -18.29
N SER A 2 9.78 23.84 -19.10
CA SER A 2 9.32 22.64 -19.83
C SER A 2 9.35 21.39 -18.95
N VAL A 3 8.60 20.35 -19.34
CA VAL A 3 8.63 19.02 -18.68
C VAL A 3 10.04 18.45 -18.65
N GLY A 4 10.78 18.55 -19.77
CA GLY A 4 12.16 18.08 -19.86
C GLY A 4 13.12 18.83 -18.91
N ASN A 5 12.89 20.11 -18.64
CA ASN A 5 13.68 20.84 -17.65
C ASN A 5 13.44 20.31 -16.23
N VAL A 6 12.19 20.02 -15.87
CA VAL A 6 11.85 19.45 -14.56
C VAL A 6 12.44 18.05 -14.42
N GLU A 7 12.34 17.23 -15.46
CA GLU A 7 12.91 15.88 -15.46
C GLU A 7 14.43 15.91 -15.30
N ARG A 8 15.12 16.83 -16.00
CA ARG A 8 16.58 17.01 -15.86
C ARG A 8 16.97 17.39 -14.43
N ILE A 9 16.20 18.27 -13.79
CA ILE A 9 16.41 18.66 -12.40
C ILE A 9 16.26 17.45 -11.47
N ILE A 10 15.16 16.71 -11.61
CA ILE A 10 14.89 15.50 -10.80
C ILE A 10 16.01 14.48 -10.97
N LYS A 11 16.42 14.17 -12.20
CA LYS A 11 17.50 13.22 -12.50
C LYS A 11 18.81 13.62 -11.84
N LYS A 12 19.18 14.91 -11.89
CA LYS A 12 20.40 15.43 -11.25
C LYS A 12 20.41 15.18 -9.74
N TYR A 13 19.31 15.49 -9.06
CA TYR A 13 19.24 15.31 -7.61
C TYR A 13 19.13 13.82 -7.23
N ALA A 14 18.38 13.03 -8.00
CA ALA A 14 18.31 11.58 -7.81
C ALA A 14 19.69 10.90 -7.91
N SER A 15 20.54 11.32 -8.85
CA SER A 15 21.91 10.79 -8.95
C SER A 15 22.80 11.19 -7.77
N GLN A 16 22.64 12.42 -7.25
CA GLN A 16 23.41 12.89 -6.10
C GLN A 16 23.03 12.17 -4.81
N ILE A 17 21.72 11.97 -4.58
CA ILE A 17 21.22 11.28 -3.38
C ILE A 17 21.72 9.81 -3.37
N ARG A 18 21.70 9.17 -4.55
CA ARG A 18 22.17 7.80 -4.71
C ARG A 18 23.65 7.63 -4.37
N SER A 19 24.50 8.55 -4.81
CA SER A 19 25.94 8.46 -4.55
C SER A 19 26.34 8.83 -3.13
N GLN A 20 25.52 9.60 -2.42
CA GLN A 20 25.88 10.14 -1.10
C GLN A 20 25.30 9.36 0.08
N GLN A 21 24.03 8.95 0.02
CA GLN A 21 23.31 8.46 1.21
C GLN A 21 22.51 7.19 0.99
N TYR A 22 21.91 7.00 -0.20
CA TYR A 22 20.96 5.91 -0.44
C TYR A 22 21.31 5.13 -1.71
N PRO A 23 22.18 4.12 -1.64
CA PRO A 23 22.56 3.29 -2.79
C PRO A 23 21.35 2.65 -3.48
N ASP A 24 20.34 2.27 -2.69
CA ASP A 24 19.11 1.59 -3.14
C ASP A 24 18.04 2.54 -3.69
N PHE A 25 18.33 3.84 -3.81
CA PHE A 25 17.39 4.79 -4.41
C PHE A 25 17.04 4.34 -5.84
N PRO A 26 15.83 4.58 -6.38
CA PRO A 26 15.45 4.10 -7.72
C PRO A 26 16.34 4.66 -8.84
N GLU A 27 16.81 3.80 -9.76
CA GLU A 27 17.67 4.20 -10.89
C GLU A 27 17.02 5.26 -11.78
N HIS A 28 15.75 5.06 -12.11
CA HIS A 28 14.96 5.96 -12.94
C HIS A 28 13.98 6.76 -12.08
N CYS A 29 14.27 8.04 -11.88
CA CYS A 29 13.36 8.98 -11.24
C CYS A 29 12.92 10.07 -12.24
N TYR A 30 11.62 10.29 -12.35
CA TYR A 30 11.00 11.21 -13.30
C TYR A 30 9.69 11.78 -12.73
N PRO A 31 9.16 12.90 -13.24
CA PRO A 31 8.02 13.60 -12.63
C PRO A 31 6.80 12.71 -12.39
N HIS A 32 6.46 11.84 -13.35
CA HIS A 32 5.29 10.96 -13.22
C HIS A 32 5.47 9.91 -12.10
N MET A 33 6.68 9.42 -11.84
CA MET A 33 6.95 8.53 -10.71
C MET A 33 6.61 9.20 -9.38
N LEU A 34 7.03 10.44 -9.18
CA LEU A 34 6.73 11.21 -7.96
C LEU A 34 5.22 11.42 -7.77
N ARG A 35 4.49 11.67 -8.87
CA ARG A 35 3.02 11.75 -8.84
C ARG A 35 2.40 10.44 -8.37
N ARG A 36 2.87 9.30 -8.89
CA ARG A 36 2.39 7.98 -8.49
C ARG A 36 2.66 7.72 -7.00
N THR A 37 3.88 7.97 -6.54
CA THR A 37 4.25 7.81 -5.13
C THR A 37 3.38 8.68 -4.23
N ARG A 38 3.14 9.95 -4.59
CA ARG A 38 2.28 10.82 -3.79
C ARG A 38 0.84 10.33 -3.74
N ALA A 39 0.30 9.82 -4.84
CA ALA A 39 -1.05 9.27 -4.89
C ALA A 39 -1.21 8.04 -3.98
N THR A 40 -0.27 7.10 -4.06
CA THR A 40 -0.25 5.91 -3.20
C THR A 40 -0.12 6.30 -1.72
N ASN A 41 0.77 7.23 -1.39
CA ASN A 41 0.93 7.67 0.00
C ASN A 41 -0.34 8.32 0.55
N LEU A 42 -1.00 9.19 -0.23
CA LEU A 42 -2.27 9.80 0.20
C LEU A 42 -3.32 8.74 0.55
N TYR A 43 -3.45 7.71 -0.28
CA TYR A 43 -4.35 6.60 0.00
C TYR A 43 -3.95 5.83 1.25
N GLN A 44 -2.66 5.51 1.40
CA GLN A 44 -2.11 4.79 2.55
C GLN A 44 -2.22 5.57 3.87
N ASP A 45 -2.24 6.90 3.81
CA ASP A 45 -2.47 7.81 4.93
C ASP A 45 -3.97 7.90 5.31
N GLY A 46 -4.84 7.16 4.60
CA GLY A 46 -6.28 7.08 4.88
C GLY A 46 -7.14 8.04 4.07
N THR A 47 -6.60 8.70 3.06
CA THR A 47 -7.41 9.52 2.14
C THR A 47 -8.26 8.62 1.25
N GLU A 48 -9.57 8.88 1.20
CA GLU A 48 -10.48 8.16 0.31
C GLU A 48 -10.05 8.23 -1.16
N LEU A 49 -10.24 7.14 -1.90
CA LEU A 49 -9.76 7.00 -3.27
C LEU A 49 -10.40 8.05 -4.21
N GLU A 50 -11.65 8.41 -3.96
CA GLU A 50 -12.40 9.45 -4.66
C GLU A 50 -11.74 10.81 -4.48
N LEU A 51 -11.27 11.12 -3.27
CA LEU A 51 -10.59 12.38 -2.98
C LEU A 51 -9.19 12.40 -3.61
N VAL A 52 -8.46 11.28 -3.56
CA VAL A 52 -7.19 11.14 -4.29
C VAL A 52 -7.41 11.39 -5.79
N SER A 53 -8.48 10.83 -6.36
CA SER A 53 -8.84 11.02 -7.77
C SER A 53 -9.09 12.48 -8.12
N ARG A 54 -9.79 13.22 -7.24
CA ARG A 54 -10.05 14.65 -7.40
C ARG A 54 -8.78 15.48 -7.30
N ILE A 55 -7.91 15.20 -6.32
CA ILE A 55 -6.60 15.87 -6.15
C ILE A 55 -5.74 15.68 -7.41
N LEU A 56 -5.76 14.48 -7.99
CA LEU A 56 -5.02 14.17 -9.20
C LEU A 56 -5.65 14.77 -10.46
N GLY A 57 -6.93 15.18 -10.41
CA GLY A 57 -7.66 15.68 -11.57
C GLY A 57 -7.96 14.58 -12.59
N HIS A 58 -8.20 13.35 -12.15
CA HIS A 58 -8.61 12.27 -13.04
C HIS A 58 -10.07 12.41 -13.46
N SER A 59 -10.34 12.18 -14.75
CA SER A 59 -11.70 12.19 -15.30
C SER A 59 -12.55 11.00 -14.85
N SER A 60 -11.91 9.92 -14.42
CA SER A 60 -12.55 8.72 -13.90
C SER A 60 -11.80 8.20 -12.69
N THR A 61 -12.53 7.73 -11.68
CA THR A 61 -11.95 7.08 -10.49
C THR A 61 -11.27 5.75 -10.83
N GLU A 62 -11.63 5.14 -11.96
CA GLU A 62 -11.03 3.90 -12.47
C GLU A 62 -9.51 4.01 -12.60
N THR A 63 -9.01 5.14 -13.13
CA THR A 63 -7.57 5.35 -13.32
C THR A 63 -6.82 5.60 -12.02
N THR A 64 -7.53 5.89 -10.93
CA THR A 64 -6.98 6.08 -9.58
C THR A 64 -6.85 4.74 -8.85
N ARG A 65 -7.61 3.71 -9.23
CA ARG A 65 -7.59 2.38 -8.57
C ARG A 65 -6.20 1.74 -8.55
N ILE A 66 -5.33 2.07 -9.51
CA ILE A 66 -3.94 1.62 -9.52
C ILE A 66 -3.12 2.06 -8.29
N TYR A 67 -3.61 3.03 -7.52
CA TYR A 67 -2.98 3.52 -6.29
C TYR A 67 -3.61 2.95 -5.01
N ALA A 68 -4.68 2.15 -5.11
CA ALA A 68 -5.37 1.55 -3.98
C ALA A 68 -4.57 0.37 -3.38
N VAL A 69 -3.29 0.59 -3.10
CA VAL A 69 -2.39 -0.37 -2.46
C VAL A 69 -2.43 -0.12 -0.95
N PRO A 70 -3.10 -0.99 -0.17
CA PRO A 70 -3.25 -0.76 1.26
C PRO A 70 -1.91 -0.85 1.98
N SER A 71 -1.73 -0.05 3.03
CA SER A 71 -0.61 -0.21 3.94
C SER A 71 -0.87 -1.36 4.92
N ILE A 72 0.19 -1.87 5.55
CA ILE A 72 0.07 -2.89 6.60
C ILE A 72 -0.83 -2.40 7.74
N GLU A 73 -0.74 -1.10 8.07
CA GLU A 73 -1.60 -0.46 9.07
C GLU A 73 -3.07 -0.52 8.68
N MET A 74 -3.41 -0.20 7.43
CA MET A 74 -4.79 -0.27 6.94
C MET A 74 -5.30 -1.71 6.96
N MET A 75 -4.48 -2.68 6.55
CA MET A 75 -4.85 -4.10 6.60
C MET A 75 -5.11 -4.55 8.04
N ARG A 76 -4.26 -4.17 9.00
CA ARG A 76 -4.44 -4.49 10.41
C ARG A 76 -5.73 -3.88 10.96
N LYS A 77 -5.98 -2.58 10.75
CA LYS A 77 -7.21 -1.91 11.18
C LYS A 77 -8.47 -2.56 10.60
N ALA A 78 -8.41 -2.98 9.34
CA ALA A 78 -9.52 -3.68 8.70
C ALA A 78 -9.78 -5.06 9.35
N MET A 79 -8.72 -5.80 9.71
CA MET A 79 -8.84 -7.07 10.43
C MET A 79 -9.40 -6.89 11.85
N GLU A 80 -8.93 -5.89 12.58
CA GLU A 80 -9.40 -5.58 13.95
C GLU A 80 -10.86 -5.13 13.97
N THR A 81 -11.25 -4.26 13.04
CA THR A 81 -12.65 -3.82 12.87
C THR A 81 -13.53 -4.96 12.39
N GLY A 82 -12.97 -5.84 11.55
CA GLY A 82 -13.60 -7.03 11.00
C GLY A 82 -13.65 -8.22 11.95
N SER A 83 -13.42 -8.02 13.25
CA SER A 83 -13.82 -8.96 14.31
C SER A 83 -15.35 -9.12 14.26
N LEU A 84 -15.81 -9.90 13.29
CA LEU A 84 -17.10 -10.54 13.29
C LEU A 84 -17.05 -11.50 14.45
N SER A 85 -17.52 -11.05 15.60
CA SER A 85 -17.92 -11.94 16.68
C SER A 85 -19.06 -12.76 16.11
N THR A 86 -18.75 -13.86 15.44
CA THR A 86 -19.74 -14.88 15.19
C THR A 86 -20.01 -15.52 16.56
N ASP A 87 -21.26 -15.50 17.02
CA ASP A 87 -21.72 -16.32 18.15
C ASP A 87 -21.63 -17.84 17.86
N GLU A 88 -20.92 -18.21 16.79
CA GLU A 88 -20.64 -19.59 16.42
C GLU A 88 -19.67 -20.17 17.42
N LYS A 89 -20.11 -21.24 18.09
CA LYS A 89 -19.23 -22.03 18.93
C LYS A 89 -18.08 -22.54 18.07
N PRO A 90 -16.82 -22.43 18.52
CA PRO A 90 -15.71 -23.04 17.81
C PRO A 90 -16.00 -24.52 17.58
N LEU A 91 -15.87 -24.97 16.33
CA LEU A 91 -15.97 -26.38 15.97
C LEU A 91 -14.78 -27.20 16.51
N TRP A 92 -13.69 -26.51 16.85
CA TRP A 92 -12.51 -27.11 17.46
C TRP A 92 -12.78 -27.39 18.94
N PRO A 93 -12.58 -28.64 19.40
CA PRO A 93 -12.59 -28.94 20.82
C PRO A 93 -11.33 -28.35 21.48
N ASP A 94 -11.47 -27.76 22.67
CA ASP A 94 -10.33 -27.28 23.48
C ASP A 94 -9.45 -28.43 24.03
N ASN A 95 -9.79 -29.68 23.72
CA ASN A 95 -9.05 -30.86 24.15
C ASN A 95 -7.99 -31.25 23.11
N GLU A 96 -6.72 -31.11 23.49
CA GLU A 96 -5.54 -31.42 22.68
C GLU A 96 -5.52 -32.88 22.20
N GLU A 97 -6.01 -33.83 23.03
CA GLU A 97 -6.08 -35.25 22.67
C GLU A 97 -7.11 -35.51 21.55
N GLU A 98 -8.22 -34.77 21.57
CA GLU A 98 -9.28 -34.90 20.59
C GLU A 98 -8.90 -34.22 19.28
N MET A 99 -8.17 -33.10 19.37
CA MET A 99 -7.56 -32.43 18.23
C MET A 99 -6.52 -33.32 17.54
N ALA A 100 -5.63 -33.97 18.31
CA ALA A 100 -4.66 -34.93 17.77
C ALA A 100 -5.36 -36.08 17.03
N ARG A 101 -6.42 -36.64 17.63
CA ARG A 101 -7.25 -37.68 17.01
C ARG A 101 -7.86 -37.23 15.69
N ILE A 102 -8.46 -36.03 15.63
CA ILE A 102 -9.08 -35.48 14.41
C ILE A 102 -8.03 -35.23 13.32
N CYS A 103 -6.85 -34.74 13.70
CA CYS A 103 -5.73 -34.49 12.79
C CYS A 103 -4.99 -35.77 12.36
N GLY A 104 -5.41 -36.95 12.81
CA GLY A 104 -4.75 -38.23 12.49
C GLY A 104 -3.36 -38.36 13.11
N LEU A 105 -3.03 -37.53 14.09
CA LEU A 105 -1.82 -37.60 14.88
C LEU A 105 -2.10 -38.55 16.05
N ARG A 106 -1.37 -39.66 16.09
CA ARG A 106 -1.39 -40.61 17.19
C ARG A 106 0.00 -40.72 17.79
#